data_AF-A0AAP6CVB7-F1
#
_entry.id   AF-A0AAP6CVB7-F1
#
_cell.length_a   1.000
_cell.length_b   1.000
_cell.length_c   1.000
_cell.angle_alpha   90.00
_cell.angle_beta   90.00
_cell.angle_gamma   90.00
#
_symmetry.space_group_name_H-M   'P 1'
#
loop_
_entity.id
_entity.type
_entity.pdbx_description
1 polymer ?
#
loop_
_entity_poly.entity_id
_entity_poly.type
_entity_poly.pdbx_seq_one_letter_code
_entity_poly.pdbx_strand_id
1 'polypeptide(L)' 'MKQYKFTVGSKFKYIKIAESKGLKNAILHFAEEFRQIYKINQKVKMCIKNEICIYIVIIW' A
#
# COMPACT_ATOMS: atom_id res chain seq x y z
N MET A 1 16.89 -2.46 3.02
CA MET A 1 15.43 -2.23 2.81
C MET A 1 14.96 -1.16 3.78
N LYS A 2 14.33 -0.07 3.32
CA LYS A 2 13.69 0.90 4.22
C LYS A 2 12.51 0.20 4.90
N GLN A 3 12.56 0.05 6.22
CA GLN A 3 11.40 -0.40 6.98
C GLN A 3 10.34 0.69 6.92
N TYR A 4 9.18 0.37 6.34
CA TYR A 4 8.02 1.25 6.39
C TYR A 4 7.51 1.29 7.84
N LYS A 5 7.86 2.34 8.56
CA LYS A 5 7.40 2.56 9.94
C LYS A 5 6.11 3.36 9.90
N PHE A 6 5.06 2.86 10.54
CA PHE A 6 3.83 3.63 10.72
C PHE A 6 4.13 4.92 11.50
N THR A 7 3.61 6.04 11.00
CA THR A 7 3.66 7.32 11.69
C THR A 7 2.77 7.29 12.93
N VAL A 8 3.03 8.17 13.89
CA VAL A 8 2.18 8.31 15.09
C VAL A 8 0.71 8.57 14.70
N GLY A 9 0.48 9.44 13.71
CA GLY A 9 -0.87 9.71 13.20
C GLY A 9 -1.57 8.49 12.58
N SER A 10 -0.84 7.65 11.84
CA SER A 10 -1.44 6.44 11.26
C SER A 10 -1.77 5.40 12.34
N LYS A 11 -0.99 5.31 13.42
CA LYS A 11 -1.33 4.47 14.58
C LYS A 11 -2.65 4.92 15.24
N PHE A 12 -2.80 6.22 15.52
CA PHE A 12 -4.03 6.75 16.10
C PHE A 12 -5.25 6.54 15.20
N LYS A 13 -5.09 6.66 13.87
CA LYS A 13 -6.17 6.35 12.91
C LYS A 13 -6.69 4.91 13.09
N TYR A 14 -5.79 3.92 13.13
CA TYR A 14 -6.20 2.52 13.25
C TYR A 14 -6.81 2.18 14.61
N ILE A 15 -6.31 2.78 15.69
CA ILE A 15 -6.89 2.64 17.03
C ILE A 15 -8.34 3.14 17.04
N LYS A 16 -8.60 4.36 16.54
CA LYS A 16 -9.95 4.93 16.47
C LYS A 16 -10.93 4.07 15.65
N ILE A 17 -10.45 3.46 14.56
CA ILE A 17 -11.28 2.56 13.75
C ILE A 17 -11.63 1.28 14.52
N ALA A 18 -10.67 0.71 15.25
CA ALA A 18 -10.90 -0.46 16.09
C ALA A 18 -11.89 -0.19 17.23
N GLU A 19 -11.75 0.98 17.87
CA GLU A 19 -12.66 1.44 18.93
C GLU A 19 -14.08 1.66 18.40
N SER A 20 -14.23 2.27 17.21
CA SER A 20 -15.54 2.61 16.65
C SER A 20 -16.28 1.43 16.01
N LYS A 21 -15.57 0.53 15.31
CA LYS A 21 -16.21 -0.55 14.52
C LYS A 21 -16.21 -1.90 15.22
N GLY A 22 -15.48 -2.03 16.33
CA GLY A 22 -15.15 -3.30 16.97
C GLY A 22 -14.05 -4.04 16.22
N LEU A 23 -13.28 -4.85 16.97
CA LEU A 23 -12.05 -5.49 16.50
C LEU A 23 -12.23 -6.30 15.21
N LYS A 24 -13.30 -7.10 15.13
CA LYS A 24 -13.56 -7.99 13.98
C LYS A 24 -13.75 -7.19 12.68
N ASN A 25 -14.54 -6.12 12.72
CA ASN A 25 -14.80 -5.27 11.55
C ASN A 25 -13.59 -4.41 11.20
N ALA A 26 -12.83 -3.98 12.21
CA ALA A 26 -11.61 -3.22 12.00
C ALA A 26 -10.52 -4.04 11.31
N ILE A 27 -10.34 -5.31 11.68
CA ILE A 27 -9.40 -6.22 11.01
C ILE A 27 -9.75 -6.36 9.52
N LEU A 28 -11.03 -6.56 9.19
CA LEU A 28 -11.48 -6.64 7.79
C LEU A 28 -11.21 -5.34 7.03
N HIS A 29 -11.49 -4.20 7.66
CA HIS A 29 -11.21 -2.88 7.09
C HIS A 29 -9.72 -2.68 6.81
N PHE A 30 -8.85 -3.05 7.76
CA PHE A 30 -7.40 -2.92 7.59
C PHE A 30 -6.91 -3.85 6.48
N ALA A 31 -7.39 -5.09 6.44
CA ALA A 31 -7.02 -6.06 5.41
C ALA A 31 -7.31 -5.53 4.00
N GLU A 32 -8.47 -4.90 3.78
CA GLU A 32 -8.82 -4.33 2.49
C GLU A 32 -7.97 -3.09 2.15
N GLU A 33 -7.73 -2.19 3.11
CA GLU A 33 -6.87 -1.01 2.93
C GLU A 33 -5.43 -1.42 2.54
N PHE A 34 -4.86 -2.41 3.23
CA PHE A 34 -3.55 -2.95 2.90
C PHE A 34 -3.55 -3.65 1.53
N ARG A 35 -4.59 -4.42 1.20
CA ARG A 35 -4.71 -5.10 -0.11
C ARG A 35 -4.70 -4.10 -1.27
N GLN A 36 -5.36 -2.96 -1.11
CA GLN A 36 -5.36 -1.89 -2.11
C GLN A 36 -3.98 -1.26 -2.27
N ILE A 37 -3.27 -0.98 -1.17
CA ILE A 37 -1.89 -0.48 -1.19
C ILE A 37 -0.98 -1.45 -1.95
N TYR A 38 -1.07 -2.76 -1.68
CA TYR A 38 -0.29 -3.75 -2.39
C TYR A 38 -0.60 -3.81 -3.89
N LYS A 39 -1.88 -3.74 -4.28
CA LYS A 39 -2.28 -3.69 -5.70
C LYS A 39 -1.74 -2.45 -6.41
N ILE A 40 -1.82 -1.28 -5.78
CA ILE A 40 -1.27 -0.03 -6.34
C ILE A 40 0.24 -0.16 -6.52
N ASN A 41 0.95 -0.66 -5.51
CA ASN A 41 2.41 -0.84 -5.58
C ASN A 41 2.82 -1.84 -6.67
N GLN A 42 2.04 -2.90 -6.89
CA GLN A 42 2.27 -3.84 -8.00
C GLN A 42 2.05 -3.18 -9.36
N LYS A 43 0.98 -2.41 -9.53
CA LYS A 43 0.71 -1.67 -10.77
C LYS A 43 1.82 -0.66 -11.08
N VAL A 44 2.25 0.12 -10.08
CA VAL A 44 3.35 1.08 -10.22
C VAL A 44 4.65 0.36 -10.58
N LYS A 45 4.96 -0.76 -9.92
CA LYS A 45 6.16 -1.57 -10.23
C LYS A 45 6.13 -2.11 -11.67
N MET A 46 4.97 -2.54 -12.16
CA MET A 46 4.80 -2.95 -13.56
C MET A 46 4.95 -1.78 -14.54
N CYS A 47 4.37 -0.63 -14.23
CA CYS A 47 4.46 0.57 -15.08
C CYS A 47 5.91 1.02 -15.24
N ILE A 48 6.66 1.11 -14.14
CA ILE A 48 8.09 1.46 -14.15
C ILE A 48 8.90 0.43 -14.96
N LYS A 49 8.62 -0.88 -14.79
CA LYS A 49 9.30 -1.92 -15.56
C LYS A 49 9.04 -1.79 -17.06
N ASN A 50 7.80 -1.51 -17.45
CA ASN A 50 7.43 -1.33 -18.85
C ASN A 50 8.01 -0.06 -19.45
N GLU A 51 8.01 1.06 -18.72
CA GLU A 51 8.66 2.30 -19.18
C GLU A 51 10.16 2.10 -19.36
N ILE A 52 10.86 1.49 -18.39
CA ILE A 52 12.30 1.18 -18.52
C ILE A 52 12.54 0.26 -19.73
N CYS A 53 11.71 -0.75 -19.94
CA CYS A 53 11.80 -1.62 -21.12
C CYS A 53 11.59 -0.85 -22.43
N ILE A 54 10.61 0.06 -22.49
CA ILE A 54 10.36 0.90 -23.68
C ILE A 54 11.54 1.82 -23.95
N TYR A 55 12.09 2.47 -22.92
CA TYR A 55 13.28 3.34 -23.07
C TYR A 55 14.51 2.58 -23.58
N ILE A 56 14.75 1.36 -23.09
CA ILE A 56 15.86 0.52 -23.58
C ILE A 56 15.67 0.14 -25.06
N VAL A 57 14.43 -0.14 -25.50
CA VAL A 57 14.12 -0.50 -26.89
C VAL A 57 14.27 0.70 -27.85
N ILE A 58 14.07 1.94 -27.38
CA ILE A 58 14.20 3.14 -28.21
C ILE A 58 15.68 3.57 -28.38
N ILE A 59 16.54 3.27 -27.41
CA ILE A 59 17.94 3.70 -27.38
C ILE A 59 18.86 2.72 -28.14
N TRP A 60 18.36 1.55 -28.55
CA TRP A 60 19.09 0.53 -29.29
C TRP A 60 18.61 0.44 -30.74
#